data_AF-W4VNT4-F1
#
_entry.id   AF-W4VNT4-F1
#
_cell.length_a   1.000
_cell.length_b   1.000
_cell.length_c   1.000
_cell.angle_alpha   90.00
_cell.angle_beta   90.00
_cell.angle_gamma   90.00
#
_symmetry.space_group_name_H-M   'P 1'
#
loop_
_entity.id
_entity.type
_entity.pdbx_description
1 polymer ?
#
loop_
_entity_poly.entity_id
_entity_poly.type
_entity_poly.pdbx_seq_one_letter_code
_entity_poly.pdbx_strand_id
1 'polypeptide(L)' 'MVAYSNMPKFFWPAPAVPVLKTVCDIEESIASDAKDRFGFEKWTTDWKEVVNDPEIDIVSVCTPNNAHAEIAIAALSW' A
#
# COMPACT_ATOMS: atom_id res chain seq x y z
N MET A 1 -3.92 -3.71 5.01
CA MET A 1 -4.10 -2.29 5.41
C MET A 1 -4.44 -2.14 6.90
N VAL A 2 -5.61 -2.59 7.39
CA VAL A 2 -5.99 -2.47 8.82
C VAL A 2 -4.99 -3.14 9.78
N ALA A 3 -4.40 -4.27 9.39
CA ALA A 3 -3.42 -4.98 10.21
C ALA A 3 -2.20 -4.11 10.59
N TYR A 4 -1.56 -3.45 9.62
CA TYR A 4 -0.37 -2.63 9.87
C TYR A 4 -0.68 -1.38 10.70
N SER A 5 -1.80 -0.71 10.46
CA SER A 5 -2.20 0.49 11.23
C SER A 5 -2.41 0.22 12.72
N ASN A 6 -2.65 -1.03 13.11
CA ASN A 6 -2.79 -1.43 14.51
C ASN A 6 -1.48 -1.91 15.13
N MET A 7 -0.37 -1.93 14.39
CA MET A 7 0.92 -2.40 14.89
C MET A 7 1.34 -1.68 16.19
N PRO A 8 1.21 -0.35 16.33
CA PRO A 8 1.56 0.33 17.58
C PRO A 8 0.64 -0.03 18.76
N LYS A 9 -0.59 -0.48 18.49
CA LYS A 9 -1.57 -0.87 19.51
C LYS A 9 -1.28 -2.27 20.07
N PHE A 10 -0.81 -3.19 19.22
CA PHE A 10 -0.60 -4.59 19.61
C PHE A 10 0.84 -4.88 20.08
N PHE A 11 1.84 -4.15 19.58
CA PHE A 11 3.26 -4.48 19.79
C PHE A 11 3.99 -3.36 20.52
N TRP A 12 3.65 -3.09 21.78
CA TRP A 12 4.30 -2.05 22.57
C TRP A 12 5.56 -2.55 23.32
N PRO A 13 6.70 -1.84 23.29
CA PRO A 13 6.97 -0.62 22.51
C PRO A 13 7.04 -0.89 21.00
N ALA A 14 6.39 -0.01 20.24
CA ALA A 14 6.23 -0.13 18.81
C ALA A 14 7.59 0.02 18.08
N PRO A 15 8.04 -0.96 17.28
CA PRO A 15 9.29 -0.83 16.54
C PRO A 15 9.23 0.21 15.40
N ALA A 16 8.03 0.52 14.91
CA ALA A 16 7.77 1.53 13.89
C ALA A 16 6.34 2.09 14.00
N VAL A 17 6.05 3.21 13.33
CA VAL A 17 4.66 3.68 13.15
C VAL A 17 4.40 3.75 11.65
N PRO A 18 3.56 2.88 11.08
CA PRO A 18 3.34 2.86 9.64
C PRO A 18 2.67 4.13 9.14
N VAL A 19 3.17 4.67 8.02
CA VAL A 19 2.49 5.71 7.24
C VAL A 19 1.77 5.03 6.08
N LEU A 20 0.50 5.38 5.87
CA LEU A 20 -0.26 4.93 4.71
C LEU A 20 0.07 5.86 3.52
N LYS A 21 1.13 5.53 2.77
CA LYS A 21 1.67 6.43 1.72
C LYS A 21 0.76 6.54 0.49
N THR A 22 0.62 5.46 -0.26
CA THR A 22 -0.15 5.42 -1.51
C THR A 22 -1.06 4.20 -1.56
N VAL A 23 -2.33 4.39 -1.91
CA VAL A 23 -3.25 3.31 -2.27
C VAL A 23 -3.42 3.24 -3.79
N CYS A 24 -3.55 2.04 -4.35
CA CYS A 24 -3.71 1.84 -5.79
C CYS A 24 -4.95 0.99 -6.05
N ASP A 25 -5.75 1.42 -7.04
CA ASP A 25 -6.79 0.62 -7.68
C ASP A 25 -6.85 1.00 -9.16
N ILE A 26 -7.24 0.08 -10.04
CA ILE A 26 -7.36 0.38 -11.48
C ILE A 26 -8.51 1.36 -11.78
N GLU A 27 -9.45 1.49 -10.85
CA GLU A 27 -10.60 2.38 -10.97
C GLU A 27 -10.40 3.62 -10.07
N GLU A 28 -10.43 4.81 -10.69
CA GLU A 28 -10.11 6.08 -10.04
C GLU A 28 -11.03 6.39 -8.85
N SER A 29 -12.32 6.09 -8.94
CA SER A 29 -13.26 6.41 -7.86
C SER A 29 -12.99 5.56 -6.61
N ILE A 30 -12.64 4.28 -6.78
CA ILE A 30 -12.24 3.38 -5.69
C ILE A 30 -10.91 3.83 -5.09
N ALA A 31 -9.91 4.18 -5.91
CA ALA A 31 -8.60 4.60 -5.42
C ALA A 31 -8.71 5.90 -4.60
N SER A 32 -9.45 6.88 -5.11
CA SER A 32 -9.67 8.17 -4.43
C SER A 32 -10.52 8.04 -3.16
N ASP A 33 -11.62 7.29 -3.21
CA ASP A 33 -12.45 6.99 -2.02
C ASP A 33 -11.65 6.27 -0.93
N ALA A 34 -10.83 5.28 -1.31
CA ALA A 34 -9.99 4.54 -0.37
C ALA A 34 -8.95 5.44 0.31
N LYS A 35 -8.35 6.38 -0.43
CA LYS A 35 -7.41 7.34 0.15
C LYS A 35 -8.09 8.15 1.24
N ASP A 36 -9.24 8.74 0.95
CA ASP A 36 -9.93 9.64 1.87
C ASP A 36 -10.51 8.87 3.07
N ARG A 37 -11.10 7.69 2.86
CA ARG A 37 -11.70 6.88 3.93
C ARG A 37 -10.69 6.23 4.85
N PHE A 38 -9.56 5.78 4.33
CA PHE A 38 -8.55 5.04 5.10
C PHE A 38 -7.36 5.91 5.52
N GLY A 39 -7.27 7.15 5.02
CA GLY A 39 -6.24 8.11 5.42
C GLY A 39 -4.89 7.87 4.74
N PHE A 40 -4.88 7.46 3.46
CA PHE A 40 -3.64 7.46 2.68
C PHE A 40 -3.25 8.89 2.27
N GLU A 41 -1.96 9.16 2.11
CA GLU A 41 -1.49 10.47 1.63
C GLU A 41 -1.83 10.69 0.14
N LYS A 42 -1.73 9.62 -0.67
CA LYS A 42 -1.91 9.65 -2.13
C LYS A 42 -2.74 8.45 -2.60
N TRP A 43 -3.29 8.58 -3.81
CA TRP A 43 -3.83 7.47 -4.58
C TRP A 43 -3.21 7.45 -5.98
N THR A 44 -3.24 6.31 -6.65
CA THR A 44 -2.86 6.16 -8.06
C THR A 44 -3.70 5.06 -8.73
N THR A 45 -3.75 5.07 -10.06
CA THR A 45 -4.27 3.98 -10.87
C THR A 45 -3.18 3.10 -11.50
N ASP A 46 -1.91 3.42 -11.28
CA ASP A 46 -0.77 2.63 -11.77
C ASP A 46 0.05 2.08 -10.61
N TRP A 47 0.00 0.75 -10.42
CA TRP A 47 0.76 0.09 -9.37
C TRP A 47 2.28 0.24 -9.55
N LYS A 48 2.76 0.55 -10.76
CA LYS A 48 4.17 0.82 -11.02
C LYS A 48 4.65 2.06 -10.29
N GLU A 49 3.79 3.06 -10.10
CA GLU A 49 4.14 4.23 -9.30
C GLU A 49 4.36 3.85 -7.84
N VAL A 50 3.65 2.85 -7.32
CA VAL A 50 3.80 2.36 -5.94
C VAL A 50 5.11 1.60 -5.76
N VAL A 51 5.43 0.65 -6.62
CA VAL A 51 6.64 -0.18 -6.45
C VAL A 51 7.94 0.55 -6.76
N ASN A 52 7.87 1.67 -7.49
CA ASN A 52 9.02 2.53 -7.82
C ASN A 52 9.12 3.78 -6.93
N ASP A 53 8.23 3.96 -5.95
CA ASP A 53 8.30 5.08 -5.01
C ASP A 53 9.36 4.80 -3.94
N PRO A 54 10.50 5.53 -3.92
CA PRO A 54 11.56 5.31 -2.93
C PRO A 54 11.15 5.69 -1.50
N GLU A 55 10.00 6.35 -1.30
CA GLU A 55 9.45 6.63 0.03
C GLU A 55 8.59 5.47 0.58
N ILE A 56 8.41 4.37 -0.15
CA ILE A 56 7.59 3.21 0.27
C ILE A 56 8.47 2.04 0.72
N ASP A 57 8.43 1.73 2.01
CA ASP A 57 9.22 0.62 2.60
C ASP A 57 8.56 -0.76 2.43
N ILE A 58 7.22 -0.81 2.35
CA ILE A 58 6.44 -2.05 2.34
C ILE A 58 5.28 -1.95 1.34
N VAL A 59 5.16 -2.95 0.47
CA VAL A 59 4.03 -3.08 -0.48
C VAL A 59 3.12 -4.23 -0.06
N SER A 60 1.82 -3.96 0.08
CA SER A 60 0.78 -4.95 0.35
C SER A 60 -0.01 -5.24 -0.93
N VAL A 61 0.31 -6.33 -1.62
CA VAL A 61 -0.38 -6.73 -2.86
C VAL A 61 -1.70 -7.44 -2.53
N CYS A 62 -2.83 -6.88 -2.96
CA CYS A 62 -4.17 -7.46 -2.75
C CYS A 62 -4.96 -7.55 -4.07
N THR A 63 -4.24 -7.70 -5.18
CA THR A 63 -4.79 -7.78 -6.53
C THR A 63 -5.21 -9.22 -6.88
N PRO A 64 -6.02 -9.42 -7.94
CA PRO A 64 -6.38 -10.76 -8.41
C PRO A 64 -5.15 -11.63 -8.79
N ASN A 65 -5.32 -12.95 -8.73
CA ASN A 65 -4.23 -13.93 -8.89
C ASN A 65 -3.44 -13.79 -10.20
N ASN A 66 -4.08 -13.35 -11.28
CA ASN A 66 -3.44 -13.18 -12.59
C ASN A 66 -2.48 -11.97 -12.66
N ALA A 67 -2.59 -11.00 -11.75
CA ALA A 67 -1.71 -9.83 -11.67
C ALA A 67 -0.78 -9.88 -10.45
N HIS A 68 -1.18 -10.58 -9.38
CA HIS A 68 -0.47 -10.57 -8.10
C HIS A 68 1.01 -10.93 -8.19
N ALA A 69 1.36 -11.95 -8.98
CA ALA A 69 2.74 -12.42 -9.07
C ALA A 69 3.67 -11.37 -9.70
N GLU A 70 3.24 -10.72 -10.78
CA GLU A 70 4.01 -9.67 -11.46
C GLU A 70 4.32 -8.50 -10.51
N ILE A 71 3.29 -8.02 -9.82
CA ILE A 71 3.40 -6.89 -8.89
C ILE A 71 4.32 -7.24 -7.72
N ALA A 72 4.16 -8.44 -7.14
CA ALA A 72 4.98 -8.88 -6.02
C ALA A 72 6.45 -9.05 -6.41
N ILE A 73 6.74 -9.60 -7.60
CA ILE A 73 8.12 -9.74 -8.11
C ILE A 73 8.74 -8.36 -8.35
N ALA A 74 7.99 -7.44 -8.95
CA ALA A 74 8.45 -6.07 -9.15
C ALA A 74 8.75 -5.37 -7.81
N ALA A 75 7.87 -5.54 -6.81
CA ALA A 75 8.07 -5.00 -5.47
C ALA A 75 9.26 -5.62 -4.71
N LEU A 76 9.82 -6.75 -5.16
CA LEU A 76 11.01 -7.39 -4.60
C LEU A 76 12.30 -7.04 -5.37
N SER A 77 12.17 -6.39 -6.52
CA SER A 77 13.28 -6.03 -7.40
C SER A 77 13.82 -4.65 -7.00
N TRP A 78 14.60 -4.62 -5.91
CA TRP A 78 15.23 -3.41 -5.35
C TRP A 78 16.65 -3.23 -5.89
#